data_AF-A0A5D9A0Q0-F1
#
_entry.id   AF-A0A5D9A0Q0-F1
#
_cell.length_a   1.000
_cell.length_b   1.000
_cell.length_c   1.000
_cell.angle_alpha   90.00
_cell.angle_beta   90.00
_cell.angle_gamma   90.00
#
_symmetry.space_group_name_H-M   'P 1'
#
loop_
_entity.id
_entity.type
_entity.pdbx_description
1 polymer ?
#
loop_
_entity_poly.entity_id
_entity_poly.type
_entity_poly.pdbx_seq_one_letter_code
_entity_poly.pdbx_strand_id
1 'polypeptide(L)'
;MKIKIVLLLLFIINTVTAQVKEKITIPNGVVYNYADDKINEKAKKLLTESLTNTTNDDLLGNNLIIGPTLWKRFKNIESLKSIPDSVIFHIDDIEVEGKMSKNLKDSKKIWEEVKKEVSGKYQIRKANEDELKYYWSTISFDIEEPLFILQTENHYYIINFIKEKLKLFWLDEFPNKNTYNNPIDKGTYKTEGTIKTYKNGNEVYITDKGNKETKLEKVLFLTSDQELQTNASVEDMKSVIEKTNRIFESLFKNSKKEGKIMVQFELGKKKNEIQFAVKDDLDLELMKEFEKQVNKEKYPHTKKDTIKFQLIYKVNSYNDTE
;
A
#
# COMPACT_ATOMS: atom_id res chain seq x y z
N MET A 1 9.84 -34.46 -53.28
CA MET A 1 10.80 -33.66 -52.49
C MET A 1 10.17 -32.45 -51.79
N LYS A 2 9.21 -31.73 -52.39
CA LYS A 2 8.63 -30.49 -51.82
C LYS A 2 7.80 -30.68 -50.53
N ILE A 3 7.11 -31.80 -50.36
CA ILE A 3 6.25 -32.04 -49.16
C ILE A 3 7.09 -32.35 -47.90
N LYS A 4 8.25 -33.01 -48.02
CA LYS A 4 9.13 -33.30 -46.88
C LYS A 4 9.81 -32.05 -46.31
N ILE A 5 10.02 -31.01 -47.12
CA ILE A 5 10.61 -29.73 -46.70
C ILE A 5 9.58 -28.89 -45.92
N VAL A 6 8.30 -28.92 -46.31
CA VAL A 6 7.23 -28.20 -45.62
C VAL A 6 6.95 -28.75 -44.22
N LEU A 7 6.98 -30.08 -44.05
CA LEU A 7 6.84 -30.73 -42.74
C LEU A 7 8.02 -30.43 -41.80
N LEU A 8 9.25 -30.31 -42.33
CA LEU A 8 10.42 -29.92 -41.55
C LEU A 8 10.34 -28.44 -41.11
N LEU A 9 9.85 -27.55 -41.97
CA LEU A 9 9.61 -26.14 -41.65
C LEU A 9 8.52 -25.97 -40.58
N LEU A 10 7.43 -26.74 -40.64
CA LEU A 10 6.38 -26.72 -39.60
C LEU A 10 6.87 -27.26 -38.24
N PHE A 11 7.88 -28.13 -38.22
CA PHE A 11 8.50 -28.59 -36.98
C PHE A 11 9.42 -27.52 -36.35
N ILE A 12 10.12 -26.73 -37.16
CA ILE A 12 11.02 -25.68 -36.68
C ILE A 12 10.24 -24.49 -36.08
N ILE A 13 9.06 -24.16 -36.62
CA ILE A 13 8.23 -23.04 -36.12
C ILE A 13 7.68 -23.33 -34.71
N ASN A 14 7.52 -24.61 -34.32
CA ASN A 14 7.09 -24.97 -32.95
C ASN A 14 8.24 -25.02 -31.93
N THR A 15 9.51 -24.93 -32.35
CA THR A 15 10.66 -24.97 -31.44
C THR A 15 11.16 -23.59 -30.99
N VAL A 16 10.55 -22.50 -31.48
CA VAL A 16 10.88 -21.13 -31.07
C VAL A 16 9.74 -20.55 -30.23
N THR A 17 9.33 -21.28 -29.19
CA THR A 17 8.95 -20.59 -27.95
C THR A 17 10.26 -20.25 -27.25
N ALA A 18 10.94 -19.22 -27.76
CA ALA A 18 11.94 -18.54 -26.95
C ALA A 18 11.23 -18.21 -25.63
N GLN A 19 11.67 -18.82 -24.53
CA GLN A 19 11.20 -18.48 -23.20
C GLN A 19 11.47 -16.99 -23.05
N VAL A 20 10.44 -16.16 -23.24
CA VAL A 20 10.51 -14.75 -22.91
C VAL A 20 10.66 -14.75 -21.40
N LYS A 21 11.91 -14.72 -20.93
CA LYS A 21 12.22 -14.56 -19.53
C LYS A 21 11.55 -13.26 -19.12
N GLU A 22 10.50 -13.36 -18.31
CA GLU A 22 9.72 -12.22 -17.84
C GLU A 22 10.69 -11.33 -17.06
N LYS A 23 11.19 -10.27 -17.70
CA LYS A 23 12.16 -9.36 -17.10
C LYS A 23 11.40 -8.39 -16.21
N ILE A 24 11.61 -8.53 -14.91
CA ILE A 24 11.15 -7.54 -13.93
C ILE A 24 12.06 -6.30 -13.97
N THR A 25 11.47 -5.14 -13.70
CA THR A 25 12.23 -3.92 -13.40
C THR A 25 12.60 -3.95 -11.93
N ILE A 26 13.88 -4.11 -11.63
CA ILE A 26 14.39 -4.12 -10.25
C ILE A 26 14.59 -2.66 -9.81
N PRO A 27 13.97 -2.20 -8.71
CA PRO A 27 14.18 -0.86 -8.20
C PRO A 27 15.64 -0.62 -7.78
N ASN A 28 16.09 0.63 -7.89
CA ASN A 28 17.43 1.02 -7.41
C ASN A 28 17.58 0.71 -5.91
N GLY A 29 18.70 0.09 -5.53
CA GLY A 29 19.00 -0.25 -4.14
C GLY A 29 18.38 -1.56 -3.62
N VAL A 30 17.59 -2.26 -4.44
CA VAL A 30 17.05 -3.58 -4.11
C VAL A 30 18.03 -4.67 -4.55
N VAL A 31 18.40 -5.56 -3.64
CA VAL A 31 19.18 -6.76 -3.98
C VAL A 31 18.21 -7.88 -4.37
N TYR A 32 18.30 -8.34 -5.62
CA TYR A 32 17.39 -9.33 -6.19
C TYR A 32 18.14 -10.48 -6.87
N ASN A 33 17.88 -11.70 -6.42
CA ASN A 33 18.52 -12.92 -6.90
C ASN A 33 17.52 -13.81 -7.65
N TYR A 34 17.71 -13.95 -8.96
CA TYR A 34 16.88 -14.82 -9.80
C TYR A 34 17.10 -16.31 -9.47
N ALA A 35 16.03 -17.10 -9.63
CA ALA A 35 16.08 -18.54 -9.69
C ALA A 35 16.05 -18.99 -11.14
N ASP A 36 16.49 -20.22 -11.39
CA ASP A 36 16.30 -20.84 -12.70
C ASP A 36 14.82 -20.97 -13.01
N ASP A 37 14.44 -20.79 -14.29
CA ASP A 37 13.04 -20.87 -14.72
C ASP A 37 12.39 -22.21 -14.30
N LYS A 38 13.16 -23.31 -14.30
CA LYS A 38 12.69 -24.62 -13.82
C LYS A 38 12.27 -24.62 -12.34
N ILE A 39 12.94 -23.83 -11.49
CA ILE A 39 12.61 -23.72 -10.07
C ILE A 39 11.36 -22.86 -9.92
N ASN A 40 11.29 -21.73 -10.64
CA ASN A 40 10.11 -20.87 -10.67
C ASN A 40 8.85 -21.63 -11.13
N GLU A 41 8.94 -22.41 -12.21
CA GLU A 41 7.80 -23.20 -12.71
C GLU A 41 7.35 -24.28 -11.71
N LYS A 42 8.29 -24.93 -11.01
CA LYS A 42 7.96 -25.89 -9.94
C LYS A 42 7.24 -25.21 -8.78
N ALA A 43 7.72 -24.06 -8.32
CA ALA A 43 7.10 -23.30 -7.24
C ALA A 43 5.71 -22.79 -7.62
N LYS A 44 5.56 -22.25 -8.84
CA LYS A 44 4.28 -21.81 -9.39
C LYS A 44 3.28 -22.97 -9.47
N LYS A 45 3.73 -24.15 -9.90
CA LYS A 45 2.90 -25.36 -9.92
C LYS A 45 2.44 -25.76 -8.51
N LEU A 46 3.34 -25.82 -7.53
CA LEU A 46 2.98 -26.13 -6.12
C LEU A 46 1.96 -25.14 -5.57
N LEU A 47 2.15 -23.84 -5.84
CA LEU A 47 1.22 -22.80 -5.45
C LEU A 47 -0.17 -23.02 -6.09
N THR A 48 -0.23 -23.24 -7.40
CA THR A 48 -1.50 -23.52 -8.11
C THR A 48 -2.19 -24.77 -7.58
N GLU A 49 -1.45 -25.86 -7.36
CA GLU A 49 -2.00 -27.11 -6.86
C GLU A 49 -2.59 -26.96 -5.45
N SER A 50 -1.96 -26.16 -4.58
CA SER A 50 -2.50 -25.93 -3.24
C SER A 50 -3.70 -24.99 -3.20
N LEU A 51 -3.73 -23.99 -4.09
CA LEU A 51 -4.90 -23.11 -4.23
C LEU A 51 -6.12 -23.86 -4.79
N THR A 52 -5.92 -24.91 -5.58
CA THR A 52 -7.00 -25.67 -6.24
C THR A 52 -7.41 -26.94 -5.49
N ASN A 53 -6.48 -27.58 -4.77
CA ASN A 53 -6.74 -28.77 -3.96
C ASN A 53 -6.70 -28.42 -2.47
N THR A 54 -7.85 -28.49 -1.81
CA THR A 54 -8.02 -28.13 -0.39
C THR A 54 -7.15 -28.95 0.56
N THR A 55 -6.66 -30.11 0.14
CA THR A 55 -5.83 -31.01 0.96
C THR A 55 -4.33 -30.93 0.66
N ASN A 56 -3.93 -30.24 -0.41
CA ASN A 56 -2.53 -30.15 -0.80
C ASN A 56 -1.85 -29.00 -0.05
N ASP A 57 -1.00 -29.35 0.90
CA ASP A 57 -0.21 -28.42 1.72
C ASP A 57 1.30 -28.55 1.44
N ASP A 58 1.67 -29.07 0.27
CA ASP A 58 3.06 -29.40 -0.06
C ASP A 58 3.96 -28.17 -0.19
N LEU A 59 3.42 -26.97 -0.42
CA LEU A 59 4.22 -25.74 -0.30
C LEU A 59 4.47 -25.34 1.16
N LEU A 60 3.73 -25.85 2.13
CA LEU A 60 3.82 -25.38 3.51
C LEU A 60 4.96 -26.08 4.26
N GLY A 61 5.62 -25.30 5.10
CA GLY A 61 6.63 -25.76 6.03
C GLY A 61 6.24 -25.43 7.47
N ASN A 62 7.13 -25.79 8.40
CA ASN A 62 6.97 -25.43 9.80
C ASN A 62 7.08 -23.92 10.02
N ASN A 63 7.99 -23.27 9.30
CA ASN A 63 8.25 -21.86 9.44
C ASN A 63 7.54 -21.10 8.32
N LEU A 64 6.60 -20.23 8.69
CA LEU A 64 5.93 -19.31 7.79
C LEU A 64 5.84 -17.95 8.48
N ILE A 65 6.45 -16.93 7.88
CA ILE A 65 6.40 -15.55 8.34
C ILE A 65 5.26 -14.84 7.63
N ILE A 66 4.42 -14.18 8.41
CA ILE A 66 3.32 -13.35 7.95
C ILE A 66 3.71 -11.90 8.10
N GLY A 67 3.85 -11.21 6.97
CA GLY A 67 4.22 -9.81 6.95
C GLY A 67 3.14 -8.90 7.56
N PRO A 68 3.51 -7.64 7.83
CA PRO A 68 2.70 -6.75 8.67
C PRO A 68 1.38 -6.34 8.03
N THR A 69 1.33 -6.15 6.71
CA THR A 69 0.11 -5.72 6.03
C THR A 69 -0.95 -6.80 6.06
N LEU A 70 -0.58 -8.04 5.75
CA LEU A 70 -1.51 -9.17 5.84
C LEU A 70 -1.91 -9.44 7.31
N TRP A 71 -0.96 -9.39 8.25
CA TRP A 71 -1.26 -9.64 9.66
C TRP A 71 -2.23 -8.60 10.23
N LYS A 72 -2.16 -7.34 9.81
CA LYS A 72 -3.11 -6.31 10.22
C LYS A 72 -4.57 -6.72 9.95
N ARG A 73 -4.83 -7.40 8.84
CA ARG A 73 -6.14 -7.97 8.48
C ARG A 73 -6.42 -9.28 9.24
N PHE A 74 -5.42 -10.15 9.33
CA PHE A 74 -5.59 -11.52 9.83
C PHE A 74 -5.63 -11.64 11.36
N LYS A 75 -5.08 -10.67 12.11
CA LYS A 75 -4.93 -10.74 13.57
C LYS A 75 -6.24 -10.88 14.35
N ASN A 76 -7.35 -10.44 13.75
CA ASN A 76 -8.68 -10.50 14.38
C ASN A 76 -9.45 -11.78 14.03
N ILE A 77 -8.92 -12.65 13.15
CA ILE A 77 -9.55 -13.91 12.78
C ILE A 77 -9.39 -14.91 13.94
N GLU A 78 -10.51 -15.43 14.44
CA GLU A 78 -10.56 -16.28 15.63
C GLU A 78 -9.66 -17.52 15.51
N SER A 79 -9.61 -18.16 14.34
CA SER A 79 -8.78 -19.34 14.07
C SER A 79 -7.28 -19.06 14.24
N LEU A 80 -6.85 -17.82 14.02
CA LEU A 80 -5.44 -17.40 14.01
C LEU A 80 -4.96 -16.86 15.36
N LYS A 81 -5.87 -16.46 16.26
CA LYS A 81 -5.52 -15.98 17.62
C LYS A 81 -4.71 -16.98 18.44
N SER A 82 -4.89 -18.28 18.15
CA SER A 82 -4.22 -19.38 18.85
C SER A 82 -2.73 -19.56 18.49
N ILE A 83 -2.23 -18.84 17.49
CA ILE A 83 -0.84 -18.95 17.04
C ILE A 83 0.04 -18.12 18.00
N PRO A 84 1.00 -18.72 18.72
CA PRO A 84 1.64 -18.08 19.88
C PRO A 84 2.63 -16.98 19.50
N ASP A 85 3.37 -17.15 18.40
CA ASP A 85 4.53 -16.31 18.12
C ASP A 85 4.16 -15.08 17.28
N SER A 86 4.43 -13.89 17.81
CA SER A 86 4.41 -12.62 17.05
C SER A 86 5.83 -12.22 16.65
N VAL A 87 5.93 -11.49 15.54
CA VAL A 87 7.18 -10.89 15.04
C VAL A 87 6.97 -9.38 15.01
N ILE A 88 7.97 -8.62 15.47
CA ILE A 88 7.98 -7.17 15.32
C ILE A 88 8.97 -6.84 14.20
N PHE A 89 8.48 -6.19 13.16
CA PHE A 89 9.29 -5.65 12.08
C PHE A 89 9.62 -4.21 12.39
N HIS A 90 10.90 -3.87 12.25
CA HIS A 90 11.40 -2.50 12.34
C HIS A 90 11.55 -1.99 10.91
N ILE A 91 10.54 -1.27 10.42
CA ILE A 91 10.49 -0.69 9.08
C ILE A 91 10.73 0.80 9.24
N ASP A 92 11.90 1.26 8.79
CA ASP A 92 12.45 2.57 9.13
C ASP A 92 12.45 2.77 10.67
N ASP A 93 11.82 3.85 11.16
CA ASP A 93 11.68 4.16 12.58
C ASP A 93 10.37 3.59 13.19
N ILE A 94 9.71 2.64 12.53
CA ILE A 94 8.38 2.15 12.89
C ILE A 94 8.45 0.68 13.28
N GLU A 95 7.86 0.35 14.43
CA GLU A 95 7.58 -1.03 14.82
C GLU A 95 6.20 -1.44 14.33
N VAL A 96 6.14 -2.48 13.51
CA VAL A 96 4.87 -3.08 13.06
C VAL A 96 4.83 -4.57 13.39
N GLU A 97 3.65 -5.01 13.83
CA GLU A 97 3.42 -6.41 14.19
C GLU A 97 3.16 -7.25 12.93
N GLY A 98 3.81 -8.40 12.85
CA GLY A 98 3.37 -9.54 12.07
C GLY A 98 3.36 -10.84 12.88
N LYS A 99 3.35 -11.96 12.18
CA LYS A 99 3.20 -13.28 12.79
C LYS A 99 4.21 -14.28 12.28
N MET A 100 4.54 -15.27 13.10
CA MET A 100 5.31 -16.42 12.65
C MET A 100 4.63 -17.71 13.09
N SER A 101 4.43 -18.61 12.15
CA SER A 101 4.16 -20.01 12.45
C SER A 101 5.48 -20.75 12.64
N LYS A 102 5.56 -21.63 13.65
CA LYS A 102 6.70 -22.54 13.90
C LYS A 102 6.35 -24.01 13.71
N ASN A 103 5.12 -24.32 13.30
CA ASN A 103 4.70 -25.69 13.02
C ASN A 103 3.75 -25.76 11.83
N LEU A 104 3.73 -26.90 11.15
CA LEU A 104 2.91 -27.08 9.95
C LEU A 104 1.41 -26.86 10.20
N LYS A 105 0.88 -27.20 11.38
CA LYS A 105 -0.55 -27.06 11.71
C LYS A 105 -0.96 -25.58 11.69
N ASP A 106 -0.15 -24.69 12.24
CA ASP A 106 -0.45 -23.25 12.25
C ASP A 106 -0.22 -22.62 10.87
N SER A 107 0.79 -23.08 10.12
CA SER A 107 0.99 -22.66 8.73
C SER A 107 -0.22 -23.00 7.85
N LYS A 108 -0.80 -24.20 8.06
CA LYS A 108 -2.05 -24.62 7.40
C LYS A 108 -3.21 -23.70 7.76
N LYS A 109 -3.42 -23.39 9.04
CA LYS A 109 -4.51 -22.47 9.45
C LYS A 109 -4.41 -21.13 8.72
N ILE A 110 -3.22 -20.54 8.65
CA ILE A 110 -3.02 -19.25 7.98
C ILE A 110 -3.30 -19.39 6.48
N TRP A 111 -2.79 -20.45 5.85
CA TRP A 111 -2.99 -20.69 4.43
C TRP A 111 -4.47 -20.95 4.07
N GLU A 112 -5.23 -21.62 4.94
CA GLU A 112 -6.68 -21.78 4.77
C GLU A 112 -7.40 -20.43 4.73
N GLU A 113 -7.03 -19.47 5.57
CA GLU A 113 -7.63 -18.13 5.52
C GLU A 113 -7.30 -17.42 4.20
N VAL A 114 -6.08 -17.56 3.67
CA VAL A 114 -5.74 -17.04 2.32
C VAL A 114 -6.59 -17.71 1.24
N LYS A 115 -6.72 -19.04 1.27
CA LYS A 115 -7.50 -19.79 0.25
C LYS A 115 -8.97 -19.33 0.20
N LYS A 116 -9.56 -18.97 1.34
CA LYS A 116 -10.93 -18.42 1.38
C LYS A 116 -11.05 -17.10 0.61
N GLU A 117 -10.01 -16.28 0.59
CA GLU A 117 -10.02 -14.97 -0.07
C GLU A 117 -9.58 -15.02 -1.54
N VAL A 118 -8.98 -16.13 -1.97
CA VAL A 118 -8.53 -16.36 -3.36
C VAL A 118 -9.60 -17.07 -4.21
N SER A 119 -10.75 -17.44 -3.64
CA SER A 119 -11.82 -18.13 -4.37
C SER A 119 -12.34 -17.29 -5.54
N GLY A 120 -11.95 -17.61 -6.78
CA GLY A 120 -12.34 -16.87 -7.97
C GLY A 120 -11.25 -16.78 -9.04
N LYS A 121 -11.30 -15.72 -9.85
CA LYS A 121 -10.25 -15.43 -10.85
C LYS A 121 -9.03 -14.85 -10.14
N TYR A 122 -7.88 -15.48 -10.33
CA TYR A 122 -6.61 -14.97 -9.85
C TYR A 122 -5.52 -15.12 -10.93
N GLN A 123 -4.44 -14.38 -10.76
CA GLN A 123 -3.23 -14.50 -11.57
C GLN A 123 -2.02 -14.69 -10.65
N ILE A 124 -1.16 -15.64 -11.00
CA ILE A 124 0.19 -15.76 -10.41
C ILE A 124 1.18 -15.16 -11.40
N ARG A 125 1.79 -14.04 -11.01
CA ARG A 125 2.73 -13.29 -11.85
C ARG A 125 3.96 -12.85 -11.05
N LYS A 126 4.96 -12.31 -11.75
CA LYS A 126 6.09 -11.62 -11.11
C LYS A 126 5.64 -10.31 -10.47
N ALA A 127 6.39 -9.88 -9.45
CA ALA A 127 6.21 -8.59 -8.81
C ALA A 127 6.64 -7.45 -9.75
N ASN A 128 5.91 -6.34 -9.69
CA ASN A 128 6.27 -5.09 -10.33
C ASN A 128 7.23 -4.27 -9.43
N GLU A 129 7.64 -3.11 -9.91
CA GLU A 129 8.61 -2.26 -9.21
C GLU A 129 8.13 -1.82 -7.81
N ASP A 130 6.87 -1.40 -7.66
CA ASP A 130 6.32 -0.89 -6.40
C ASP A 130 6.13 -2.02 -5.38
N GLU A 131 5.69 -3.20 -5.84
CA GLU A 131 5.57 -4.40 -5.02
C GLU A 131 6.94 -4.87 -4.50
N LEU A 132 7.99 -4.75 -5.33
CA LEU A 132 9.37 -5.03 -4.92
C LEU A 132 9.92 -4.01 -3.93
N LYS A 133 9.64 -2.70 -4.12
CA LYS A 133 10.03 -1.66 -3.15
C LYS A 133 9.38 -1.90 -1.79
N TYR A 134 8.08 -2.18 -1.78
CA TYR A 134 7.38 -2.53 -0.55
C TYR A 134 8.00 -3.76 0.09
N TYR A 135 8.15 -4.87 -0.65
CA TYR A 135 8.68 -6.10 -0.06
C TYR A 135 10.11 -5.91 0.48
N TRP A 136 10.96 -5.20 -0.25
CA TRP A 136 12.31 -4.85 0.21
C TRP A 136 12.32 -4.06 1.51
N SER A 137 11.36 -3.13 1.68
CA SER A 137 11.25 -2.34 2.91
C SER A 137 10.83 -3.16 4.14
N THR A 138 10.24 -4.35 3.96
CA THR A 138 9.69 -5.15 5.07
C THR A 138 10.59 -6.31 5.51
N ILE A 139 11.66 -6.59 4.77
CA ILE A 139 12.58 -7.71 5.02
C ILE A 139 13.98 -7.25 5.39
N SER A 140 14.74 -8.14 6.03
CA SER A 140 16.14 -7.93 6.44
C SER A 140 17.13 -8.82 5.69
N PHE A 141 16.71 -9.37 4.55
CA PHE A 141 17.46 -10.31 3.73
C PHE A 141 17.26 -9.99 2.25
N ASP A 142 18.17 -10.47 1.39
CA ASP A 142 18.10 -10.30 -0.06
C ASP A 142 16.82 -10.92 -0.64
N ILE A 143 16.22 -10.31 -1.66
CA ILE A 143 15.07 -10.92 -2.34
C ILE A 143 15.56 -12.08 -3.17
N GLU A 144 15.21 -13.31 -2.77
CA GLU A 144 15.52 -14.52 -3.52
C GLU A 144 14.28 -15.11 -4.17
N GLU A 145 14.35 -15.43 -5.46
CA GLU A 145 13.30 -16.23 -6.09
C GLU A 145 13.33 -17.70 -5.62
N PRO A 146 12.17 -18.39 -5.56
CA PRO A 146 10.88 -17.99 -6.14
C PRO A 146 10.09 -16.95 -5.35
N LEU A 147 9.75 -15.85 -6.01
CA LEU A 147 8.88 -14.78 -5.53
C LEU A 147 7.73 -14.58 -6.53
N PHE A 148 6.50 -14.54 -6.04
CA PHE A 148 5.32 -14.30 -6.86
C PHE A 148 4.36 -13.32 -6.20
N ILE A 149 3.58 -12.66 -7.04
CA ILE A 149 2.35 -12.00 -6.64
C ILE A 149 1.18 -12.88 -7.05
N LEU A 150 0.39 -13.27 -6.06
CA LEU A 150 -0.94 -13.85 -6.27
C LEU A 150 -1.95 -12.72 -6.24
N GLN A 151 -2.34 -12.28 -7.43
CA GLN A 151 -3.28 -11.18 -7.64
C GLN A 151 -4.70 -11.73 -7.75
N THR A 152 -5.59 -11.24 -6.90
CA THR A 152 -7.04 -11.43 -6.97
C THR A 152 -7.71 -10.10 -7.35
N GLU A 153 -9.04 -10.06 -7.37
CA GLU A 153 -9.78 -8.81 -7.58
C GLU A 153 -9.54 -7.77 -6.47
N ASN A 154 -9.26 -8.24 -5.24
CA ASN A 154 -9.20 -7.40 -4.05
C ASN A 154 -7.81 -7.37 -3.40
N HIS A 155 -6.96 -8.37 -3.64
CA HIS A 155 -5.74 -8.61 -2.87
C HIS A 155 -4.56 -8.96 -3.77
N TYR A 156 -3.37 -8.56 -3.32
CA TYR A 156 -2.12 -8.75 -4.03
C TYR A 156 -1.15 -9.41 -3.05
N TYR A 157 -1.21 -10.74 -2.94
CA TYR A 157 -0.39 -11.45 -1.97
C TYR A 157 1.04 -11.60 -2.46
N ILE A 158 1.99 -11.24 -1.61
CA ILE A 158 3.42 -11.45 -1.81
C ILE A 158 3.76 -12.83 -1.25
N ILE A 159 4.28 -13.71 -2.12
CA ILE A 159 4.54 -15.11 -1.81
C ILE A 159 5.99 -15.42 -2.12
N ASN A 160 6.81 -15.60 -1.08
CA ASN A 160 8.24 -15.92 -1.23
C ASN A 160 8.58 -17.30 -0.66
N PHE A 161 9.30 -18.10 -1.45
CA PHE A 161 9.70 -19.46 -1.12
C PHE A 161 11.17 -19.53 -0.72
N ILE A 162 11.50 -20.42 0.21
CA ILE A 162 12.88 -20.91 0.38
C ILE A 162 13.22 -21.76 -0.84
N LYS A 163 14.18 -21.29 -1.64
CA LYS A 163 14.56 -21.87 -2.95
C LYS A 163 14.92 -23.35 -2.88
N GLU A 164 15.68 -23.78 -1.88
CA GLU A 164 16.20 -25.16 -1.78
C GLU A 164 15.10 -26.17 -1.47
N LYS A 165 14.11 -25.77 -0.67
CA LYS A 165 13.07 -26.65 -0.15
C LYS A 165 11.74 -26.48 -0.87
N LEU A 166 11.59 -25.41 -1.66
CA LEU A 166 10.32 -24.98 -2.26
C LEU A 166 9.19 -24.91 -1.23
N LYS A 167 9.52 -24.42 -0.04
CA LYS A 167 8.55 -24.17 1.03
C LYS A 167 8.29 -22.68 1.14
N LEU A 168 7.03 -22.31 1.28
CA LEU A 168 6.59 -20.95 1.55
C LEU A 168 7.22 -20.48 2.85
N PHE A 169 7.90 -19.35 2.76
CA PHE A 169 8.66 -18.76 3.84
C PHE A 169 8.08 -17.43 4.27
N TRP A 170 7.70 -16.60 3.30
CA TRP A 170 7.08 -15.31 3.54
C TRP A 170 5.75 -15.22 2.82
N LEU A 171 4.75 -14.74 3.53
CA LEU A 171 3.43 -14.44 3.03
C LEU A 171 3.01 -13.06 3.56
N ASP A 172 2.72 -12.14 2.65
CA ASP A 172 2.21 -10.82 3.01
C ASP A 172 1.25 -10.32 1.93
N GLU A 173 0.77 -9.10 2.09
CA GLU A 173 -0.09 -8.41 1.14
C GLU A 173 0.54 -7.08 0.76
N PHE A 174 0.59 -6.80 -0.54
CA PHE A 174 0.96 -5.47 -1.02
C PHE A 174 -0.19 -4.50 -0.69
N PRO A 175 0.08 -3.35 -0.05
CA PRO A 175 -0.94 -2.37 0.30
C PRO A 175 -1.44 -1.64 -0.95
N ASN A 176 -2.29 -2.29 -1.74
CA ASN A 176 -2.88 -1.70 -2.94
C ASN A 176 -4.02 -0.74 -2.58
N LYS A 177 -3.65 0.47 -2.17
CA LYS A 177 -4.58 1.57 -1.94
C LYS A 177 -4.59 2.49 -3.15
N ASN A 178 -5.36 2.12 -4.16
CA ASN A 178 -5.55 2.94 -5.37
C ASN A 178 -6.85 3.75 -5.34
N THR A 179 -7.61 3.70 -4.25
CA THR A 179 -8.87 4.45 -4.09
C THR A 179 -8.91 5.24 -2.79
N TYR A 180 -9.48 6.43 -2.85
CA TYR A 180 -9.76 7.28 -1.69
C TYR A 180 -11.21 7.76 -1.75
N ASN A 181 -11.97 7.48 -0.69
CA ASN A 181 -13.35 7.98 -0.55
C ASN A 181 -13.32 9.27 0.26
N ASN A 182 -13.67 10.37 -0.37
CA ASN A 182 -13.63 11.68 0.25
C ASN A 182 -14.92 11.97 1.03
N PRO A 183 -14.85 12.20 2.35
CA PRO A 183 -16.04 12.46 3.16
C PRO A 183 -16.72 13.80 2.86
N ILE A 184 -15.99 14.78 2.30
CA ILE A 184 -16.51 16.13 2.06
C ILE A 184 -17.42 16.18 0.82
N ASP A 185 -16.95 15.66 -0.31
CA ASP A 185 -17.71 15.66 -1.57
C ASP A 185 -18.38 14.32 -1.90
N LYS A 186 -18.19 13.30 -1.05
CA LYS A 186 -18.68 11.92 -1.24
C LYS A 186 -18.20 11.27 -2.54
N GLY A 187 -17.13 11.79 -3.14
CA GLY A 187 -16.50 11.25 -4.33
C GLY A 187 -15.51 10.12 -4.02
N THR A 188 -15.28 9.27 -5.02
CA THR A 188 -14.21 8.26 -5.02
C THR A 188 -13.13 8.67 -6.00
N TYR A 189 -11.94 8.95 -5.47
CA TYR A 189 -10.73 9.26 -6.23
C TYR A 189 -9.98 7.97 -6.52
N LYS A 190 -9.49 7.80 -7.74
CA LYS A 190 -8.77 6.59 -8.16
C LYS A 190 -7.45 6.94 -8.85
N THR A 191 -6.44 6.13 -8.63
CA THR A 191 -5.13 6.21 -9.29
C THR A 191 -4.86 4.93 -10.07
N GLU A 192 -4.04 5.00 -11.13
CA GLU A 192 -3.64 3.79 -11.89
C GLU A 192 -2.76 2.84 -11.06
N GLY A 193 -1.99 3.37 -10.10
CA GLY A 193 -1.20 2.62 -9.12
C GLY A 193 -1.61 2.93 -7.67
N THR A 194 -0.78 2.54 -6.70
CA THR A 194 -1.00 2.89 -5.29
C THR A 194 -0.90 4.41 -5.09
N ILE A 195 -1.74 4.95 -4.21
CA ILE A 195 -1.62 6.34 -3.76
C ILE A 195 -0.27 6.48 -3.04
N LYS A 196 0.63 7.27 -3.62
CA LYS A 196 1.97 7.48 -3.08
C LYS A 196 1.90 8.33 -1.80
N THR A 197 2.63 7.90 -0.78
CA THR A 197 2.76 8.62 0.47
C THR A 197 4.22 8.99 0.69
N TYR A 198 4.48 10.23 1.12
CA TYR A 198 5.83 10.71 1.39
C TYR A 198 5.94 11.24 2.82
N LYS A 199 7.03 10.90 3.48
CA LYS A 199 7.39 11.41 4.82
C LYS A 199 8.84 11.88 4.79
N ASN A 200 9.07 13.13 5.22
CA ASN A 200 10.40 13.77 5.22
C ASN A 200 11.13 13.70 3.86
N GLY A 201 10.37 13.74 2.75
CA GLY A 201 10.91 13.68 1.39
C GLY A 201 11.10 12.27 0.81
N ASN A 202 10.89 11.22 1.59
CA ASN A 202 11.02 9.83 1.14
C ASN A 202 9.64 9.19 0.96
N GLU A 203 9.49 8.37 -0.09
CA GLU A 203 8.29 7.55 -0.28
C GLU A 203 8.22 6.48 0.82
N VAL A 204 7.05 6.34 1.45
CA VAL A 204 6.80 5.38 2.54
C VAL A 204 5.53 4.60 2.26
N TYR A 205 5.52 3.32 2.62
CA TYR A 205 4.36 2.43 2.46
C TYR A 205 3.60 2.19 3.76
N ILE A 206 4.20 2.53 4.90
CA ILE A 206 3.66 2.33 6.24
C ILE A 206 3.85 3.63 7.03
N THR A 207 2.83 4.01 7.80
CA THR A 207 2.88 5.18 8.67
C THR A 207 2.63 4.76 10.12
N ASP A 208 3.45 5.30 11.02
CA ASP A 208 3.34 5.03 12.45
C ASP A 208 2.13 5.78 13.02
N LYS A 209 1.51 5.19 14.04
CA LYS A 209 0.49 5.80 14.88
C LYS A 209 0.98 7.12 15.49
N GLY A 210 2.29 7.25 15.70
CA GLY A 210 2.93 8.46 16.19
C GLY A 210 2.53 8.80 17.62
N ASN A 211 2.85 10.03 18.02
CA ASN A 211 2.48 10.54 19.33
C ASN A 211 1.08 11.18 19.30
N LYS A 212 0.44 11.16 20.47
CA LYS A 212 -0.76 11.94 20.73
C LYS A 212 -0.38 13.41 20.86
N GLU A 213 -0.79 14.23 19.90
CA GLU A 213 -0.39 15.63 19.80
C GLU A 213 -1.38 16.43 18.94
N THR A 214 -1.21 17.75 18.89
CA THR A 214 -2.03 18.65 18.07
C THR A 214 -1.19 19.30 16.97
N LYS A 215 -1.37 18.89 15.71
CA LYS A 215 -0.64 19.43 14.54
C LYS A 215 -1.30 19.05 13.21
N LEU A 216 -0.75 19.59 12.11
CA LEU A 216 -0.99 19.07 10.78
C LEU A 216 -0.44 17.62 10.68
N GLU A 217 -1.31 16.68 10.37
CA GLU A 217 -0.97 15.26 10.25
C GLU A 217 -0.52 14.92 8.83
N LYS A 218 -1.34 15.27 7.83
CA LYS A 218 -1.04 14.98 6.42
C LYS A 218 -1.66 15.99 5.47
N VAL A 219 -1.02 16.13 4.31
CA VAL A 219 -1.54 16.84 3.14
C VAL A 219 -1.91 15.80 2.10
N LEU A 220 -3.17 15.78 1.66
CA LEU A 220 -3.65 14.86 0.64
C LEU A 220 -3.97 15.63 -0.63
N PHE A 221 -3.32 15.29 -1.73
CA PHE A 221 -3.60 15.87 -3.04
C PHE A 221 -4.73 15.08 -3.72
N LEU A 222 -5.77 15.80 -4.15
CA LEU A 222 -6.91 15.25 -4.89
C LEU A 222 -6.85 15.61 -6.39
N THR A 223 -5.72 16.18 -6.80
CA THR A 223 -5.36 16.60 -8.15
C THR A 223 -4.04 15.92 -8.50
N SER A 224 -3.86 15.53 -9.76
CA SER A 224 -2.66 14.83 -10.20
C SER A 224 -1.40 15.69 -10.11
N ASP A 225 -0.22 15.07 -10.02
CA ASP A 225 1.07 15.77 -9.99
C ASP A 225 1.26 16.71 -11.20
N GLN A 226 0.87 16.25 -12.39
CA GLN A 226 0.96 17.03 -13.62
C GLN A 226 0.08 18.28 -13.56
N GLU A 227 -1.16 18.14 -13.08
CA GLU A 227 -2.09 19.25 -12.93
C GLU A 227 -1.63 20.22 -11.84
N LEU A 228 -1.09 19.72 -10.73
CA LEU A 228 -0.53 20.55 -9.65
C LEU A 228 0.63 21.42 -10.17
N GLN A 229 1.59 20.80 -10.88
CA GLN A 229 2.73 21.52 -11.46
C GLN A 229 2.31 22.55 -12.50
N THR A 230 1.24 22.27 -13.25
CA THR A 230 0.70 23.17 -14.27
C THR A 230 -0.02 24.37 -13.65
N ASN A 231 -0.77 24.15 -12.56
CA ASN A 231 -1.74 25.12 -12.05
C ASN A 231 -1.31 25.86 -10.79
N ALA A 232 -0.29 25.38 -10.07
CA ALA A 232 0.19 25.96 -8.81
C ALA A 232 1.72 26.09 -8.79
N SER A 233 2.24 26.67 -7.71
CA SER A 233 3.66 26.61 -7.33
C SER A 233 3.81 25.98 -5.95
N VAL A 234 5.01 25.47 -5.64
CA VAL A 234 5.32 24.95 -4.31
C VAL A 234 5.17 26.06 -3.26
N GLU A 235 5.54 27.29 -3.62
CA GLU A 235 5.41 28.48 -2.79
C GLU A 235 3.94 28.82 -2.48
N ASP A 236 3.04 28.69 -3.46
CA ASP A 236 1.61 28.90 -3.26
C ASP A 236 1.04 27.85 -2.29
N MET A 237 1.37 26.58 -2.52
CA MET A 237 0.94 25.48 -1.65
C MET A 237 1.45 25.65 -0.22
N LYS A 238 2.73 26.00 -0.08
CA LYS A 238 3.36 26.31 1.20
C LYS A 238 2.64 27.47 1.90
N SER A 239 2.33 28.54 1.18
CA SER A 239 1.60 29.70 1.71
C SER A 239 0.23 29.32 2.26
N VAL A 240 -0.53 28.46 1.57
CA VAL A 240 -1.83 27.97 2.07
C VAL A 240 -1.66 27.16 3.35
N ILE A 241 -0.70 26.23 3.36
CA ILE A 241 -0.42 25.37 4.51
C ILE A 241 0.00 26.22 5.72
N GLU A 242 0.97 27.12 5.56
CA GLU A 242 1.49 27.94 6.67
C GLU A 242 0.42 28.87 7.27
N LYS A 243 -0.39 29.51 6.42
CA LYS A 243 -1.50 30.37 6.88
C LYS A 243 -2.54 29.58 7.65
N THR A 244 -2.95 28.42 7.13
CA THR A 244 -3.96 27.58 7.78
C THR A 244 -3.41 26.98 9.07
N ASN A 245 -2.15 26.52 9.08
CA ASN A 245 -1.46 26.01 10.27
C ASN A 245 -1.40 27.06 11.37
N ARG A 246 -1.08 28.32 11.04
CA ARG A 246 -1.04 29.41 12.03
C ARG A 246 -2.39 29.60 12.72
N ILE A 247 -3.47 29.58 11.95
CA ILE A 247 -4.84 29.71 12.48
C ILE A 247 -5.16 28.50 13.36
N PHE A 248 -4.88 27.29 12.87
CA PHE A 248 -5.13 26.04 13.59
C PHE A 248 -4.39 26.01 14.94
N GLU A 249 -3.09 26.30 14.94
CA GLU A 249 -2.28 26.30 16.16
C GLU A 249 -2.77 27.32 17.18
N SER A 250 -3.20 28.51 16.72
CA SER A 250 -3.70 29.56 17.61
C SER A 250 -4.96 29.16 18.38
N LEU A 251 -5.77 28.25 17.82
CA LEU A 251 -7.05 27.82 18.40
C LEU A 251 -6.94 26.48 19.13
N PHE A 252 -6.22 25.51 18.57
CA PHE A 252 -6.31 24.12 19.02
C PHE A 252 -5.09 23.61 19.81
N LYS A 253 -3.95 24.31 19.79
CA LYS A 253 -2.69 23.81 20.42
C LYS A 253 -2.85 23.36 21.87
N ASN A 254 -3.73 24.01 22.62
CA ASN A 254 -4.02 23.71 24.02
C ASN A 254 -5.39 23.02 24.24
N SER A 255 -6.04 22.56 23.17
CA SER A 255 -7.30 21.83 23.26
C SER A 255 -7.10 20.53 24.04
N LYS A 256 -7.96 20.29 25.02
CA LYS A 256 -8.02 19.01 25.75
C LYS A 256 -8.87 17.97 25.01
N LYS A 257 -9.76 18.44 24.13
CA LYS A 257 -10.63 17.60 23.32
C LYS A 257 -9.83 16.90 22.22
N GLU A 258 -10.29 15.72 21.85
CA GLU A 258 -9.63 14.86 20.87
C GLU A 258 -10.45 14.80 19.59
N GLY A 259 -9.78 14.88 18.45
CA GLY A 259 -10.43 14.63 17.17
C GLY A 259 -9.58 14.99 15.99
N LYS A 260 -10.23 15.07 14.82
CA LYS A 260 -9.60 15.43 13.56
C LYS A 260 -10.39 16.46 12.79
N ILE A 261 -9.66 17.34 12.12
CA ILE A 261 -10.21 18.38 11.26
C ILE A 261 -9.64 18.18 9.87
N MET A 262 -10.52 18.02 8.89
CA MET A 262 -10.18 18.01 7.49
C MET A 262 -10.58 19.35 6.89
N VAL A 263 -9.64 20.04 6.24
CA VAL A 263 -9.88 21.26 5.47
C VAL A 263 -9.60 20.97 4.01
N GLN A 264 -10.64 20.95 3.18
CA GLN A 264 -10.51 20.80 1.74
C GLN A 264 -10.43 22.17 1.08
N PHE A 265 -9.40 22.37 0.28
CA PHE A 265 -9.23 23.53 -0.57
C PHE A 265 -9.53 23.15 -2.02
N GLU A 266 -10.38 23.93 -2.66
CA GLU A 266 -10.49 24.04 -4.11
C GLU A 266 -9.98 25.42 -4.50
N LEU A 267 -8.71 25.51 -4.90
CA LEU A 267 -8.14 26.78 -5.33
C LEU A 267 -8.45 26.97 -6.81
N GLY A 268 -9.16 28.03 -7.13
CA GLY A 268 -9.52 28.38 -8.50
C GLY A 268 -8.88 29.68 -8.94
N LYS A 269 -8.98 29.98 -10.24
CA LYS A 269 -8.40 31.18 -10.85
C LYS A 269 -8.95 32.51 -10.30
N LYS A 270 -10.22 32.51 -9.90
CA LYS A 270 -10.95 33.72 -9.45
C LYS A 270 -11.47 33.62 -8.02
N LYS A 271 -11.84 32.42 -7.60
CA LYS A 271 -12.47 32.14 -6.32
C LYS A 271 -11.90 30.84 -5.79
N ASN A 272 -11.66 30.81 -4.50
CA ASN A 272 -11.30 29.61 -3.77
C ASN A 272 -12.53 29.15 -2.99
N GLU A 273 -12.71 27.84 -2.91
CA GLU A 273 -13.74 27.23 -2.07
C GLU A 273 -13.06 26.40 -0.99
N ILE A 274 -13.53 26.54 0.24
CA ILE A 274 -12.95 25.88 1.40
C ILE A 274 -14.09 25.17 2.13
N GLN A 275 -13.92 23.87 2.34
CA GLN A 275 -14.89 23.00 2.98
C GLN A 275 -14.24 22.27 4.15
N PHE A 276 -15.06 21.92 5.14
CA PHE A 276 -14.58 21.35 6.39
C PHE A 276 -15.32 20.05 6.67
N ALA A 277 -14.60 19.09 7.24
CA ALA A 277 -15.19 17.93 7.89
C ALA A 277 -14.48 17.70 9.23
N VAL A 278 -15.25 17.27 10.22
CA VAL A 278 -14.75 16.98 11.56
C VAL A 278 -15.07 15.54 11.93
N LYS A 279 -14.16 14.95 12.69
CA LYS A 279 -14.33 13.63 13.28
C LYS A 279 -14.06 13.75 14.78
N ASP A 280 -14.85 13.00 15.55
CA ASP A 280 -14.80 12.91 17.01
C ASP A 280 -15.26 14.19 17.74
N ASP A 281 -15.06 14.24 19.06
CA ASP A 281 -15.62 15.27 19.95
C ASP A 281 -14.74 16.53 19.96
N LEU A 282 -14.80 17.35 18.92
CA LEU A 282 -14.16 18.66 18.90
C LEU A 282 -15.04 19.76 19.51
N ASP A 283 -14.40 20.81 20.03
CA ASP A 283 -15.11 21.98 20.55
C ASP A 283 -15.76 22.77 19.40
N LEU A 284 -17.09 22.83 19.40
CA LEU A 284 -17.88 23.46 18.34
C LEU A 284 -17.64 24.96 18.22
N GLU A 285 -17.35 25.66 19.33
CA GLU A 285 -17.09 27.10 19.28
C GLU A 285 -15.69 27.38 18.69
N LEU A 286 -14.70 26.56 19.05
CA LEU A 286 -13.39 26.62 18.40
C LEU A 286 -13.48 26.29 16.90
N MET A 287 -14.29 25.30 16.52
CA MET A 287 -14.51 24.96 15.11
C MET A 287 -15.14 26.10 14.32
N LYS A 288 -16.20 26.74 14.85
CA LYS A 288 -16.83 27.90 14.18
C LYS A 288 -15.84 29.06 14.00
N GLU A 289 -15.02 29.34 15.01
CA GLU A 289 -14.02 30.41 14.91
C GLU A 289 -12.90 30.03 13.93
N PHE A 290 -12.49 28.76 13.90
CA PHE A 290 -11.53 28.25 12.92
C PHE A 290 -12.03 28.41 11.50
N GLU A 291 -13.23 27.95 11.19
CA GLU A 291 -13.86 28.10 9.87
C GLU A 291 -13.96 29.57 9.46
N LYS A 292 -14.36 30.45 10.38
CA LYS A 292 -14.46 31.89 10.15
C LYS A 292 -13.10 32.53 9.85
N GLN A 293 -12.05 32.19 10.59
CA GLN A 293 -10.72 32.75 10.35
C GLN A 293 -10.11 32.23 9.05
N VAL A 294 -10.25 30.92 8.78
CA VAL A 294 -9.78 30.32 7.53
C VAL A 294 -10.48 30.96 6.33
N ASN A 295 -11.80 31.13 6.35
CA ASN A 295 -12.54 31.76 5.24
C ASN A 295 -12.25 33.26 5.05
N LYS A 296 -11.75 33.96 6.07
CA LYS A 296 -11.36 35.38 5.98
C LYS A 296 -9.94 35.59 5.46
N GLU A 297 -9.10 34.56 5.54
CA GLU A 297 -7.71 34.62 5.11
C GLU A 297 -7.59 34.72 3.58
N LYS A 298 -6.53 35.38 3.10
CA LYS A 298 -6.28 35.54 1.66
C LYS A 298 -5.32 34.46 1.18
N TYR A 299 -5.83 33.54 0.37
CA TYR A 299 -5.04 32.47 -0.26
C TYR A 299 -4.67 32.79 -1.71
N PRO A 300 -3.58 32.21 -2.23
CA PRO A 300 -3.27 32.29 -3.66
C PRO A 300 -4.37 31.69 -4.53
N HIS A 301 -4.38 32.10 -5.80
CA HIS A 301 -5.25 31.56 -6.84
C HIS A 301 -4.43 30.73 -7.81
N THR A 302 -5.08 29.78 -8.49
CA THR A 302 -4.40 28.97 -9.50
C THR A 302 -4.14 29.76 -10.78
N LYS A 303 -3.15 29.30 -11.55
CA LYS A 303 -2.75 29.90 -12.83
C LYS A 303 -3.82 29.72 -13.91
N LYS A 304 -4.40 28.53 -14.00
CA LYS A 304 -5.31 28.15 -15.09
C LYS A 304 -6.55 27.40 -14.58
N ASP A 305 -6.38 26.13 -14.22
CA ASP A 305 -7.45 25.24 -13.80
C ASP A 305 -7.48 25.09 -12.27
N THR A 306 -8.58 24.60 -11.73
CA THR A 306 -8.75 24.39 -10.28
C THR A 306 -7.86 23.25 -9.80
N ILE A 307 -7.23 23.42 -8.63
CA ILE A 307 -6.57 22.31 -7.92
C ILE A 307 -7.33 22.01 -6.64
N LYS A 308 -7.33 20.75 -6.23
CA LYS A 308 -7.98 20.27 -5.03
C LYS A 308 -6.99 19.52 -4.14
N PHE A 309 -6.99 19.84 -2.85
CA PHE A 309 -6.20 19.14 -1.84
C PHE A 309 -6.84 19.31 -0.46
N GLN A 310 -6.37 18.52 0.50
CA GLN A 310 -6.86 18.51 1.87
C GLN A 310 -5.71 18.68 2.85
N LEU A 311 -5.94 19.48 3.89
CA LEU A 311 -5.11 19.54 5.09
C LEU A 311 -5.84 18.77 6.18
N ILE A 312 -5.23 17.70 6.67
CA ILE A 312 -5.79 16.87 7.75
C ILE A 312 -5.00 17.18 9.01
N TYR A 313 -5.69 17.75 9.98
CA TYR A 313 -5.16 18.07 11.30
C TYR A 313 -5.65 17.06 12.32
N LYS A 314 -4.76 16.76 13.26
CA LYS A 314 -5.08 16.00 14.47
C LYS A 314 -5.05 16.93 15.67
N VAL A 315 -6.03 16.80 16.57
CA VAL A 315 -6.15 17.56 17.81
C VAL A 315 -6.10 16.58 18.97
N ASN A 316 -5.06 16.69 19.80
CA ASN A 316 -4.80 15.80 20.93
C ASN A 316 -5.04 14.31 20.59
N SER A 317 -4.62 13.87 19.40
CA SER A 317 -4.95 12.54 18.89
C SER A 317 -3.75 11.92 18.17
N TYR A 318 -3.84 10.60 17.93
CA TYR A 318 -2.84 9.84 17.19
C TYR A 318 -3.01 10.05 15.68
N ASN A 319 -1.99 9.70 14.89
CA ASN A 319 -2.16 9.59 13.44
C ASN A 319 -3.18 8.49 13.11
N ASP A 320 -3.84 8.60 11.96
CA ASP A 320 -4.58 7.46 11.42
C ASP A 320 -3.58 6.37 11.05
N THR A 321 -3.72 5.21 11.67
CA THR A 321 -2.95 4.02 11.29
C THR A 321 -3.56 3.43 10.03
N GLU A 322 -3.02 3.86 8.90
CA GLU A 322 -3.44 3.40 7.57
C GLU A 322 -3.14 1.94 7.31
#